data_AF-A0A937S7C0-F1
#
_entry.id   AF-A0A937S7C0-F1
#
_cell.length_a   1.000
_cell.length_b   1.000
_cell.length_c   1.000
_cell.angle_alpha   90.00
_cell.angle_beta   90.00
_cell.angle_gamma   90.00
#
_symmetry.space_group_name_H-M   'P 1'
#
loop_
_entity.id
_entity.type
_entity.pdbx_description
1 polymer ?
#
loop_
_entity_poly.entity_id
_entity_poly.type
_entity_poly.pdbx_seq_one_letter_code
_entity_poly.pdbx_strand_id
1 'polypeptide(L)'
;MEQTITTNLRLPYTDWLQIKTLAAEAGMSTNEYLKLLIQGLNNVRTLTSGWLKPQKGTLTIWDLPKLAKKKDKPLGVSAEDKLIYG
;
A
#
# COMPACT_ATOMS: atom_id res chain seq x y z
N MET A 1 12.43 -5.75 19.17
CA MET A 1 11.98 -4.37 18.91
C MET A 1 11.29 -4.36 17.56
N GLU A 2 10.05 -3.88 17.48
CA GLU A 2 9.37 -3.71 16.19
C GLU A 2 10.01 -2.55 15.43
N GLN A 3 10.38 -2.79 14.17
CA GLN A 3 10.95 -1.75 13.32
C GLN A 3 9.80 -0.89 12.77
N THR A 4 9.77 0.39 13.13
CA THR A 4 8.80 1.35 12.59
C THR A 4 9.28 1.85 11.23
N ILE A 5 8.44 1.75 10.20
CA ILE A 5 8.71 2.27 8.85
C ILE A 5 7.80 3.47 8.61
N THR A 6 8.38 4.58 8.16
CA THR A 6 7.64 5.77 7.74
C THR A 6 7.50 5.77 6.21
N THR A 7 6.27 5.94 5.73
CA THR A 7 5.97 6.01 4.29
C THR A 7 5.35 7.36 3.96
N ASN A 8 5.80 7.97 2.86
CA ASN A 8 5.18 9.16 2.29
C ASN A 8 4.10 8.73 1.28
N LEU A 9 2.86 9.14 1.51
CA LEU A 9 1.73 8.85 0.61
C LEU A 9 1.36 10.11 -0.18
N ARG A 10 1.32 10.00 -1.51
CA ARG A 10 0.83 11.06 -2.39
C ARG A 10 -0.62 10.78 -2.76
N LEU A 11 -1.50 11.72 -2.46
CA LEU A 11 -2.90 11.64 -2.82
C LEU A 11 -3.49 13.05 -3.00
N PRO A 12 -4.60 13.20 -3.75
CA PRO A 12 -5.35 14.44 -3.81
C PRO A 12 -5.80 14.91 -2.41
N TYR A 13 -5.84 16.22 -2.22
CA TYR A 13 -6.25 16.81 -0.93
C TYR A 13 -7.69 16.43 -0.54
N THR A 14 -8.58 16.33 -1.53
CA THR A 14 -9.98 15.93 -1.32
C THR A 14 -10.08 14.54 -0.71
N ASP A 15 -9.28 13.60 -1.22
CA ASP A 15 -9.27 12.21 -0.76
C ASP A 15 -8.66 12.14 0.65
N TRP A 16 -7.66 12.97 0.93
CA TRP A 16 -7.08 13.08 2.27
C TRP A 16 -8.11 13.60 3.29
N LEU A 17 -8.95 14.55 2.88
CA LEU A 17 -10.02 15.05 3.74
C LEU A 17 -11.02 13.94 4.07
N GLN A 18 -11.45 13.18 3.06
CA GLN A 18 -12.38 12.05 3.24
C GLN A 18 -11.81 10.99 4.19
N ILE A 19 -10.54 10.60 4.01
CA ILE A 19 -9.88 9.62 4.87
C ILE A 19 -9.86 10.09 6.33
N LYS A 20 -9.58 11.38 6.57
CA LYS A 20 -9.61 11.94 7.93
C LYS A 20 -11.00 11.92 8.54
N THR A 21 -12.04 12.26 7.77
CA THR A 21 -13.42 12.23 8.25
C THR A 21 -13.83 10.80 8.62
N LEU A 22 -13.54 9.82 7.77
CA LEU A 22 -13.84 8.42 8.04
C LEU A 22 -13.07 7.87 9.26
N ALA A 23 -11.80 8.26 9.41
CA ALA A 23 -11.02 7.91 10.59
C ALA A 23 -11.64 8.51 11.87
N ALA A 24 -12.11 9.75 11.80
CA ALA A 24 -12.78 10.41 12.92
C ALA A 24 -14.13 9.75 13.26
N GLU A 25 -14.93 9.38 12.26
CA GLU A 25 -16.18 8.61 12.45
C GLU A 25 -15.93 7.25 13.13
N ALA A 26 -14.82 6.60 12.77
CA ALA A 26 -14.41 5.34 13.40
C ALA A 26 -13.78 5.53 14.79
N GLY A 27 -13.54 6.77 15.24
CA GLY A 27 -12.87 7.06 16.51
C GLY A 27 -11.39 6.67 16.55
N MET A 28 -10.73 6.61 15.40
CA MET A 28 -9.34 6.15 15.26
C MET A 28 -8.43 7.27 14.76
N SER A 29 -7.12 7.16 15.01
CA SER A 29 -6.17 8.02 14.30
C SER A 29 -6.14 7.68 12.81
N THR A 30 -5.79 8.66 11.97
CA THR A 30 -5.71 8.44 10.52
C THR A 30 -4.70 7.33 10.15
N ASN A 31 -3.62 7.20 10.92
CA ASN A 31 -2.63 6.13 10.70
C ASN A 31 -3.17 4.74 11.03
N GLU A 32 -3.95 4.61 12.11
CA GLU A 32 -4.59 3.34 12.46
C GLU A 32 -5.66 2.96 11.45
N TYR A 33 -6.43 3.94 10.99
CA TYR A 33 -7.44 3.74 9.95
C TYR A 33 -6.80 3.25 8.64
N LEU A 34 -5.69 3.86 8.21
CA LEU A 34 -4.95 3.39 7.04
C LEU A 34 -4.41 1.97 7.22
N LYS A 35 -3.90 1.62 8.41
CA LYS A 35 -3.47 0.25 8.72
C LYS A 35 -4.63 -0.74 8.62
N LEU A 36 -5.79 -0.39 9.16
CA LEU A 36 -7.00 -1.21 9.09
C LEU A 36 -7.43 -1.47 7.64
N LEU A 37 -7.43 -0.42 6.79
CA LEU A 37 -7.77 -0.55 5.38
C LEU A 37 -6.81 -1.47 4.63
N ILE A 38 -5.50 -1.35 4.87
CA ILE A 38 -4.49 -2.22 4.24
C ILE A 38 -4.68 -3.68 4.65
N GLN A 39 -4.92 -3.93 5.94
CA GLN A 39 -5.18 -5.28 6.46
C GLN A 39 -6.48 -5.86 5.89
N GLY A 40 -7.55 -5.07 5.87
CA GLY A 40 -8.84 -5.45 5.30
C GLY A 40 -8.72 -5.81 3.82
N LEU A 41 -8.01 -4.99 3.03
CA LEU A 41 -7.79 -5.25 1.62
C LEU A 41 -6.98 -6.54 1.37
N ASN A 42 -5.95 -6.80 2.18
CA ASN A 42 -5.18 -8.04 2.10
C ASN A 42 -6.03 -9.27 2.44
N ASN A 43 -6.88 -9.17 3.47
CA ASN A 43 -7.79 -10.25 3.84
C ASN A 43 -8.81 -10.52 2.73
N VAL A 44 -9.44 -9.47 2.21
CA VAL A 44 -10.38 -9.58 1.08
C VAL A 44 -9.69 -10.17 -0.15
N ARG A 45 -8.47 -9.74 -0.48
CA ARG A 45 -7.70 -10.31 -1.60
C ARG A 45 -7.38 -11.79 -1.41
N THR A 46 -7.11 -12.22 -0.18
CA THR A 46 -6.81 -13.63 0.14
C THR A 46 -8.06 -14.50 0.08
N LEU A 47 -9.21 -13.96 0.53
CA LEU A 47 -10.50 -14.66 0.53
C LEU A 47 -11.18 -14.65 -0.84
N THR A 48 -11.03 -13.57 -1.59
CA THR A 48 -11.66 -13.35 -2.89
C THR A 48 -10.55 -13.27 -3.94
N SER A 49 -10.13 -14.43 -4.44
CA SER A 49 -9.03 -14.60 -5.41
C SER A 49 -9.19 -13.80 -6.73
N GLY A 50 -10.25 -13.01 -6.89
CA GLY A 50 -10.63 -12.34 -8.13
C GLY A 50 -11.01 -10.86 -8.04
N TRP A 51 -11.00 -10.21 -6.87
CA TRP A 51 -11.52 -8.82 -6.78
C TRP A 51 -10.55 -7.77 -7.34
N LEU A 52 -9.24 -8.01 -7.20
CA LEU A 52 -8.20 -7.19 -7.82
C LEU A 52 -7.38 -8.06 -8.75
N LYS A 53 -7.68 -8.03 -10.06
CA LYS A 53 -6.76 -8.55 -11.06
C LYS A 53 -5.54 -7.61 -11.08
N PRO A 54 -4.35 -8.05 -10.64
CA PRO A 54 -3.16 -7.20 -10.75
C PRO A 54 -2.98 -6.81 -12.22
N GLN A 55 -2.67 -5.55 -12.47
CA GLN A 55 -2.29 -5.12 -13.82
C GLN A 55 -1.15 -6.00 -14.32
N LYS A 56 -1.19 -6.36 -15.60
CA LYS A 56 -0.19 -7.24 -16.20
C LYS A 56 1.20 -6.62 -16.04
N GLY A 57 2.06 -7.24 -15.24
CA GLY A 57 3.40 -6.74 -14.90
C GLY A 57 3.56 -6.14 -13.50
N THR A 58 2.49 -5.99 -12.71
CA THR A 58 2.59 -5.60 -11.30
C THR A 58 3.02 -6.77 -10.42
N LEU A 59 4.02 -6.52 -9.57
CA LEU A 59 4.52 -7.47 -8.59
C LEU A 59 3.47 -7.69 -7.51
N THR A 60 3.19 -8.95 -7.19
CA THR A 60 2.28 -9.28 -6.10
C THR A 60 3.03 -9.52 -4.80
N ILE A 61 2.32 -9.55 -3.66
CA ILE A 61 2.92 -9.91 -2.35
C ILE A 61 3.62 -11.29 -2.43
N TRP A 62 3.10 -12.20 -3.24
CA TRP A 62 3.68 -13.53 -3.47
C TRP A 62 5.00 -13.50 -4.25
N ASP A 63 5.30 -12.38 -4.92
CA ASP A 63 6.56 -12.16 -5.62
C ASP A 63 7.61 -11.48 -4.73
N LEU A 64 7.27 -11.02 -3.52
CA LEU A 64 8.20 -10.42 -2.55
C LEU A 64 9.45 -11.30 -2.28
N PRO A 65 9.34 -12.64 -2.14
CA PRO A 65 10.52 -13.49 -1.98
C PRO A 65 11.47 -13.47 -3.19
N LYS A 66 10.95 -13.19 -4.40
CA LYS A 66 11.75 -13.05 -5.62
C LYS A 66 12.46 -11.70 -5.69
N LEU A 67 11.92 -10.68 -5.02
CA LEU A 67 12.47 -9.32 -4.94
C LEU A 67 13.59 -9.21 -3.91
N ALA A 68 13.46 -9.89 -2.76
CA ALA A 68 14.53 -9.97 -1.76
C ALA A 68 15.86 -10.54 -2.32
N LYS A 69 15.81 -11.27 -3.44
CA LYS A 69 16.98 -11.84 -4.14
C LYS A 69 17.59 -10.92 -5.21
N LYS A 70 16.94 -9.81 -5.59
CA LYS A 70 17.42 -8.89 -6.63
C LYS A 70 17.65 -7.51 -6.03
N LYS A 71 18.89 -7.23 -5.63
CA LYS A 71 19.30 -5.96 -5.01
C LYS A 71 19.15 -4.73 -5.92
N ASP A 72 19.14 -4.89 -7.25
CA ASP A 72 19.42 -3.78 -8.18
C ASP A 72 18.45 -3.61 -9.36
N LYS A 73 17.14 -3.88 -9.22
CA LYS A 73 16.17 -3.54 -10.30
C LYS A 73 15.03 -2.65 -9.83
N PRO A 74 14.76 -1.52 -10.54
CA PRO A 74 13.61 -0.68 -10.25
C PRO A 74 12.35 -1.50 -10.47
N LEU A 75 11.50 -1.54 -9.45
CA LEU A 75 10.39 -2.47 -9.24
C LEU A 75 9.19 -2.26 -10.19
N GLY A 76 9.42 -2.07 -11.49
CA GLY A 76 8.36 -1.77 -12.46
C GLY A 76 7.51 -0.54 -12.06
N VAL A 77 8.08 0.33 -11.22
CA VAL A 77 7.41 1.51 -10.69
C VAL A 77 7.31 2.56 -11.79
N SER A 78 6.21 3.30 -11.81
CA SER A 78 6.02 4.40 -12.74
C SER A 78 7.19 5.38 -12.63
N ALA A 79 7.48 6.14 -13.69
CA ALA A 79 8.59 7.09 -13.69
C ALA A 79 8.50 8.09 -12.51
N GLU A 80 7.29 8.39 -12.05
CA GLU A 80 7.01 9.30 -10.94
C GLU A 80 7.32 8.71 -9.56
N ASP A 81 7.21 7.38 -9.41
CA ASP A 81 7.46 6.67 -8.16
C ASP A 81 8.96 6.39 -7.94
N LYS A 82 9.77 6.40 -9.01
CA LYS A 82 11.24 6.29 -8.92
C LYS A 82 11.86 7.41 -8.08
N LEU A 83 11.20 8.56 -7.94
CA LEU A 83 11.69 9.67 -7.11
C LEU A 83 11.64 9.38 -5.61
N ILE A 84 10.77 8.46 -5.17
CA ILE A 84 10.59 8.11 -3.75
C ILE A 84 11.45 6.91 -3.35
N TYR A 85 11.74 6.02 -4.31
CA TYR A 85 12.47 4.76 -4.10
C TYR A 85 13.89 4.74 -4.68
N GLY A 86 14.34 5.86 -5.25
CA GLY A 86 15.70 6.06 -5.76
C GLY A 86 16.71 6.27 -4.66
#